data_AF-A0A9E0L5W2-F1
#
_entry.id   AF-A0A9E0L5W2-F1
#
_cell.length_a   1.000
_cell.length_b   1.000
_cell.length_c   1.000
_cell.angle_alpha   90.00
_cell.angle_beta   90.00
_cell.angle_gamma   90.00
#
_symmetry.space_group_name_H-M   'P 1'
#
loop_
_entity.id
_entity.type
_entity.pdbx_description
1 polymer ?
#
loop_
_entity_poly.entity_id
_entity_poly.type
_entity_poly.pdbx_seq_one_letter_code
_entity_poly.pdbx_strand_id
1 'polypeptide(L)'
;LRQERSTIVSEGDVLLEKQLQFTKPRVAVTWSATPRTQVRLRIEREVGQLNFDDFVAPSSVANTGTVIAGNPNLSPQQAWVVEAAVEQRFWKSGAAILTLRHYELTDVIDRAPIFGPGGSVADAPGNIGEGTKDEVQASLSLPLDRFRIPAAQLKAQAIWRRSEVIDPLTLQPRQISGLRHMEWDLHFTQDLAKWKSSWGVDVNRGGSNANDAYGWRDRAYRLSEIETRKLDTWVTLFGEYKPKPDLSVRLELMNLTERSAQRTREVYAGPRDRSALAYTDVRDLRWGRMWNLRIRKSF
;
A
#
# COMPACT_ATOMS: atom_id res chain seq x y z
N LEU A 1 -13.98 -23.05 -9.51
CA LEU A 1 -14.28 -22.08 -10.60
C LEU A 1 -15.38 -21.17 -10.10
N ARG A 2 -15.24 -19.84 -10.23
CA ARG A 2 -16.28 -18.87 -9.88
C ARG A 2 -16.68 -18.06 -11.13
N GLN A 3 -17.97 -17.75 -11.25
CA GLN A 3 -18.52 -16.84 -12.24
C GLN A 3 -19.04 -15.59 -11.53
N GLU A 4 -18.83 -14.42 -12.12
CA GLU A 4 -19.35 -13.15 -11.60
C GLU A 4 -20.04 -12.40 -12.72
N ARG A 5 -21.23 -11.88 -12.44
CA ARG A 5 -21.99 -11.01 -13.34
C ARG A 5 -22.39 -9.77 -12.57
N SER A 6 -22.22 -8.61 -13.17
CA SER A 6 -22.66 -7.33 -12.61
C SER A 6 -23.18 -6.42 -13.71
N THR A 7 -24.15 -5.59 -13.36
CA THR A 7 -24.63 -4.50 -14.21
C THR A 7 -24.33 -3.20 -13.49
N ILE A 8 -23.74 -2.26 -14.20
CA ILE A 8 -23.44 -0.92 -13.70
C ILE A 8 -24.26 0.05 -14.52
N VAL A 9 -25.05 0.87 -13.84
CA VAL A 9 -25.85 1.94 -14.45
C VAL A 9 -25.38 3.26 -13.85
N SER A 10 -25.10 4.24 -14.70
CA SER A 10 -24.80 5.62 -14.33
C SER A 10 -25.87 6.51 -14.94
N GLU A 11 -26.58 7.23 -14.08
CA GLU A 11 -27.59 8.23 -14.44
C GLU A 11 -27.16 9.57 -13.84
N GLY A 12 -26.78 10.53 -14.69
CA GLY A 12 -26.22 11.82 -14.30
C GLY A 12 -25.91 12.65 -15.54
N ASP A 13 -24.70 13.19 -15.65
CA ASP A 13 -24.24 13.92 -16.85
C ASP A 13 -24.20 13.04 -18.11
N VAL A 14 -24.07 11.71 -17.94
CA VAL A 14 -24.12 10.70 -19.00
C VAL A 14 -25.00 9.54 -18.55
N LEU A 15 -25.84 9.04 -19.46
CA LEU A 15 -26.58 7.78 -19.29
C LEU A 15 -25.71 6.63 -19.82
N LEU A 16 -25.24 5.77 -18.93
CA LEU A 16 -24.42 4.61 -19.30
C LEU A 16 -24.89 3.36 -18.55
N GLU A 17 -25.21 2.30 -19.28
CA GLU A 17 -25.39 0.96 -18.73
C GLU A 17 -24.31 0.03 -19.28
N LYS A 18 -23.70 -0.77 -18.40
CA LYS A 18 -22.69 -1.76 -18.77
C LYS A 18 -22.93 -3.07 -18.03
N GLN A 19 -23.02 -4.15 -18.80
CA GLN A 19 -23.03 -5.50 -18.26
C GLN A 19 -21.61 -6.07 -18.28
N LEU A 20 -21.23 -6.69 -17.18
CA LEU A 20 -19.90 -7.25 -16.96
C LEU A 20 -20.05 -8.72 -16.57
N GLN A 21 -19.24 -9.58 -17.17
CA GLN A 21 -19.19 -11.00 -16.83
C GLN A 21 -17.73 -11.47 -16.77
N PHE A 22 -17.37 -12.14 -15.67
CA PHE A 22 -16.00 -12.60 -15.43
C PHE A 22 -15.96 -14.05 -14.96
N THR A 23 -15.03 -14.81 -15.54
CA THR A 23 -14.69 -16.16 -15.10
C THR A 23 -13.43 -16.11 -14.25
N LYS A 24 -13.50 -16.60 -13.01
CA LYS A 24 -12.44 -16.56 -12.00
C LYS A 24 -11.98 -17.99 -11.64
N PRO A 25 -11.20 -18.67 -12.50
CA PRO A 25 -10.56 -19.94 -12.16
C PRO A 25 -9.54 -19.74 -11.04
N ARG A 26 -9.38 -20.78 -10.22
CA ARG A 26 -8.44 -20.82 -9.11
C ARG A 26 -7.99 -22.25 -8.87
N VAL A 27 -6.68 -22.45 -8.81
CA VAL A 27 -6.04 -23.71 -8.42
C VAL A 27 -5.06 -23.39 -7.30
N ALA A 28 -5.10 -24.15 -6.22
CA ALA A 28 -4.19 -24.00 -5.10
C ALA A 28 -3.71 -25.36 -4.62
N VAL A 29 -2.41 -25.47 -4.34
CA VAL A 29 -1.77 -26.66 -3.81
C VAL A 29 -1.04 -26.26 -2.54
N THR A 30 -1.23 -27.03 -1.47
CA THR A 30 -0.47 -26.88 -0.22
C THR A 30 0.23 -28.19 0.07
N TRP A 31 1.54 -28.11 0.27
CA TRP A 31 2.39 -29.26 0.56
C TRP A 31 3.17 -29.03 1.85
N SER A 32 2.96 -29.92 2.82
CA SER A 32 3.77 -29.97 4.04
C SER A 32 4.99 -30.85 3.79
N ALA A 33 6.08 -30.24 3.28
CA ALA A 33 7.32 -30.95 2.99
C ALA A 33 7.95 -31.58 4.25
N THR A 34 7.79 -30.93 5.40
CA THR A 34 8.13 -31.47 6.72
C THR A 34 7.10 -30.99 7.76
N PRO A 35 7.10 -31.49 9.01
CA PRO A 35 6.27 -30.93 10.08
C PRO A 35 6.53 -29.45 10.39
N ARG A 36 7.64 -28.89 9.88
CA ARG A 36 8.06 -27.50 10.10
C ARG A 36 8.07 -26.66 8.83
N THR A 37 7.85 -27.25 7.65
CA THR A 37 7.98 -26.56 6.36
C THR A 37 6.74 -26.79 5.53
N GLN A 38 6.05 -25.71 5.17
CA GLN A 38 4.89 -25.74 4.30
C GLN A 38 5.15 -24.89 3.06
N VAL A 39 4.86 -25.44 1.89
CA VAL A 39 4.89 -24.75 0.60
C VAL A 39 3.47 -24.60 0.09
N ARG A 40 3.11 -23.42 -0.39
CA ARG A 40 1.80 -23.11 -0.98
C ARG A 40 2.02 -22.54 -2.36
N LEU A 41 1.33 -23.10 -3.35
CA LEU A 41 1.31 -22.62 -4.73
C LEU A 41 -0.12 -22.28 -5.09
N ARG A 42 -0.33 -21.14 -5.77
CA ARG A 42 -1.66 -20.70 -6.21
C ARG A 42 -1.56 -20.05 -7.59
N ILE A 43 -2.51 -20.39 -8.46
CA ILE A 43 -2.76 -19.69 -9.71
C ILE A 43 -4.23 -19.29 -9.73
N GLU A 44 -4.52 -18.01 -9.95
CA GLU A 44 -5.87 -17.47 -9.87
C GLU A 44 -6.09 -16.33 -10.86
N ARG A 45 -7.30 -16.25 -11.42
CA ARG A 45 -7.77 -15.06 -12.13
C ARG A 45 -8.56 -14.20 -11.15
N GLU A 46 -8.02 -13.05 -10.82
CA GLU A 46 -8.64 -12.05 -9.94
C GLU A 46 -9.29 -10.95 -10.79
N VAL A 47 -10.36 -10.35 -10.28
CA VAL A 47 -10.99 -9.16 -10.86
C VAL A 47 -11.20 -8.18 -9.71
N GLY A 48 -10.61 -7.00 -9.85
CA GLY A 48 -10.68 -5.92 -8.90
C GLY A 48 -12.08 -5.33 -8.81
N GLN A 49 -12.31 -4.57 -7.74
CA GLN A 49 -13.52 -3.77 -7.62
C GLN A 49 -13.30 -2.40 -8.24
N LEU A 50 -14.35 -1.84 -8.81
CA LEU A 50 -14.35 -0.46 -9.26
C LEU A 50 -14.49 0.46 -8.06
N ASN A 51 -13.72 1.55 -8.06
CA ASN A 51 -13.87 2.61 -7.08
C ASN A 51 -14.90 3.62 -7.60
N PHE A 52 -16.04 3.75 -6.93
CA PHE A 52 -17.10 4.65 -7.37
C PHE A 52 -16.72 6.13 -7.29
N ASP A 53 -15.70 6.50 -6.49
CA ASP A 53 -15.16 7.86 -6.51
C ASP A 53 -14.56 8.23 -7.87
N ASP A 54 -14.12 7.26 -8.66
CA ASP A 54 -13.57 7.48 -10.01
C ASP A 54 -14.66 7.69 -11.07
N PHE A 55 -15.94 7.50 -10.72
CA PHE A 55 -17.09 7.63 -11.61
C PHE A 55 -17.64 9.06 -11.63
N VAL A 56 -17.31 9.85 -10.61
CA VAL A 56 -17.81 11.22 -10.44
C VAL A 56 -16.67 12.23 -10.57
N ALA A 57 -16.96 13.40 -11.13
CA ALA A 57 -16.04 14.53 -11.08
C ALA A 57 -15.97 15.04 -9.63
N PRO A 58 -14.78 15.11 -8.99
CA PRO A 58 -14.68 15.69 -7.65
C PRO A 58 -15.09 17.16 -7.69
N SER A 59 -15.94 17.58 -6.75
CA SER A 59 -16.50 18.93 -6.65
C SER A 59 -15.47 20.03 -6.31
N SER A 60 -14.19 19.68 -6.16
CA SER A 60 -13.11 20.58 -5.73
C SER A 60 -12.22 21.07 -6.88
N VAL A 61 -12.84 21.60 -7.95
CA VAL A 61 -12.12 22.39 -8.99
C VAL A 61 -11.39 23.60 -8.35
N ALA A 62 -11.92 24.10 -7.22
CA ALA A 62 -11.43 25.29 -6.53
C ALA A 62 -10.01 25.19 -5.92
N ASN A 63 -9.48 23.99 -5.64
CA ASN A 63 -8.18 23.83 -4.95
C ASN A 63 -7.02 23.34 -5.83
N THR A 64 -7.31 22.83 -7.04
CA THR A 64 -6.29 22.25 -7.93
C THR A 64 -6.10 23.01 -9.24
N GLY A 65 -7.06 23.86 -9.64
CA GLY A 65 -7.00 24.61 -10.89
C GLY A 65 -7.22 23.75 -12.14
N THR A 66 -7.58 22.47 -11.98
CA THR A 66 -7.75 21.50 -13.08
C THR A 66 -9.16 20.91 -13.05
N VAL A 67 -9.82 20.83 -14.20
CA VAL A 67 -11.09 20.11 -14.35
C VAL A 67 -10.80 18.61 -14.30
N ILE A 68 -11.27 17.93 -13.24
CA ILE A 68 -11.18 16.48 -13.12
C ILE A 68 -12.55 15.92 -13.52
N ALA A 69 -12.61 15.16 -14.61
CA ALA A 69 -13.82 14.44 -14.99
C ALA A 69 -13.79 13.02 -14.39
N GLY A 70 -14.96 12.52 -13.99
CA GLY A 70 -15.15 11.09 -13.69
C GLY A 70 -15.22 10.26 -14.97
N ASN A 71 -15.09 8.95 -14.86
CA ASN A 71 -15.22 8.03 -15.98
C ASN A 71 -16.20 6.89 -15.65
N PRO A 72 -17.48 7.00 -16.02
CA PRO A 72 -18.45 5.95 -15.76
C PRO A 72 -18.20 4.67 -16.60
N ASN A 73 -17.37 4.74 -17.65
CA ASN A 73 -17.10 3.61 -18.56
C ASN A 73 -15.91 2.74 -18.14
N LEU A 74 -15.46 2.83 -16.88
CA LEU A 74 -14.38 1.98 -16.39
C LEU A 74 -14.74 0.49 -16.49
N SER A 75 -13.78 -0.32 -16.92
CA SER A 75 -13.79 -1.76 -16.76
C SER A 75 -13.03 -2.14 -15.49
N PRO A 76 -13.51 -3.12 -14.70
CA PRO A 76 -12.72 -3.64 -13.59
C PRO A 76 -11.36 -4.15 -14.06
N GLN A 77 -10.29 -3.75 -13.36
CA GLN A 77 -8.97 -4.32 -13.58
C GLN A 77 -9.00 -5.83 -13.31
N GLN A 78 -8.32 -6.61 -14.14
CA GLN A 78 -8.23 -8.05 -14.01
C GLN A 78 -6.77 -8.47 -13.90
N ALA A 79 -6.50 -9.60 -13.26
CA ALA A 79 -5.15 -10.10 -13.09
C ALA A 79 -5.10 -11.63 -13.16
N TRP A 80 -4.15 -12.18 -13.90
CA TRP A 80 -3.65 -13.53 -13.60
C TRP A 80 -2.59 -13.41 -12.52
N VAL A 81 -2.78 -14.14 -11.42
CA VAL A 81 -1.89 -14.11 -10.26
C VAL A 81 -1.27 -15.48 -10.09
N VAL A 82 0.06 -15.52 -10.13
CA VAL A 82 0.85 -16.71 -9.77
C VAL A 82 1.53 -16.40 -8.45
N GLU A 83 1.27 -17.24 -7.44
CA GLU A 83 1.79 -17.07 -6.09
C GLU A 83 2.50 -18.34 -5.63
N ALA A 84 3.69 -18.15 -5.03
CA ALA A 84 4.43 -19.18 -4.33
C ALA A 84 4.79 -18.68 -2.93
N ALA A 85 4.44 -19.44 -1.90
CA ALA A 85 4.77 -19.12 -0.52
C ALA A 85 5.44 -20.30 0.18
N VAL A 86 6.46 -20.01 0.98
CA VAL A 86 7.11 -20.97 1.87
C VAL A 86 7.03 -20.46 3.30
N GLU A 87 6.56 -21.32 4.20
CA GLU A 87 6.55 -21.10 5.65
C GLU A 87 7.51 -22.09 6.29
N GLN A 88 8.45 -21.57 7.08
CA GLN A 88 9.39 -22.34 7.87
C GLN A 88 9.21 -22.00 9.35
N ARG A 89 8.80 -23.00 10.13
CA ARG A 89 8.79 -22.95 11.60
C ARG A 89 10.12 -23.40 12.14
N PHE A 90 10.60 -22.76 13.19
CA PHE A 90 11.89 -23.07 13.79
C PHE A 90 11.88 -22.77 15.29
N TRP A 91 12.80 -23.42 16.00
CA TRP A 91 12.91 -23.34 17.47
C TRP A 91 11.57 -23.67 18.15
N LYS A 92 11.23 -23.01 19.27
CA LYS A 92 9.98 -23.26 20.01
C LYS A 92 8.77 -22.59 19.37
N SER A 93 8.92 -21.34 18.93
CA SER A 93 7.83 -20.47 18.45
C SER A 93 8.24 -19.55 17.30
N GLY A 94 9.39 -19.80 16.67
CA GLY A 94 9.88 -19.01 15.54
C GLY A 94 9.19 -19.41 14.24
N ALA A 95 8.95 -18.42 13.37
CA ALA A 95 8.39 -18.63 12.05
C ALA A 95 8.91 -17.60 11.06
N ALA A 96 9.23 -18.04 9.84
CA ALA A 96 9.55 -17.19 8.71
C ALA A 96 8.65 -17.57 7.54
N ILE A 97 8.11 -16.58 6.85
CA ILE A 97 7.27 -16.76 5.66
C ILE A 97 7.85 -15.88 4.56
N LEU A 98 8.03 -16.46 3.38
CA LEU A 98 8.36 -15.74 2.16
C LEU A 98 7.28 -16.05 1.13
N THR A 99 6.69 -15.03 0.54
CA THR A 99 5.69 -15.13 -0.51
C THR A 99 6.14 -14.31 -1.71
N LEU A 100 6.14 -14.94 -2.87
CA LEU A 100 6.40 -14.32 -4.17
C LEU A 100 5.09 -14.31 -4.96
N ARG A 101 4.78 -13.18 -5.58
CA ARG A 101 3.61 -13.04 -6.45
C ARG A 101 4.01 -12.34 -7.73
N HIS A 102 3.51 -12.87 -8.83
CA HIS A 102 3.58 -12.25 -10.14
C HIS A 102 2.16 -12.03 -10.65
N TYR A 103 1.91 -10.84 -11.16
CA TYR A 103 0.63 -10.39 -11.68
C TYR A 103 0.77 -9.98 -13.14
N GLU A 104 0.01 -10.63 -14.01
CA GLU A 104 -0.25 -10.20 -15.38
C GLU A 104 -1.58 -9.45 -15.39
N LEU A 105 -1.53 -8.13 -15.52
CA LEU A 105 -2.66 -7.22 -15.38
C LEU A 105 -3.25 -6.87 -16.74
N THR A 106 -4.57 -6.79 -16.80
CA THR A 106 -5.33 -6.25 -17.93
C THR A 106 -6.33 -5.23 -17.43
N ASP A 107 -6.68 -4.26 -18.27
CA ASP A 107 -7.56 -3.15 -17.92
C ASP A 107 -7.06 -2.36 -16.69
N VAL A 108 -5.74 -2.13 -16.58
CA VAL A 108 -5.17 -1.38 -15.45
C VAL A 108 -5.82 -0.02 -15.35
N ILE A 109 -6.33 0.33 -14.17
CA ILE A 109 -6.97 1.63 -13.94
C ILE A 109 -5.92 2.60 -13.41
N ASP A 110 -5.68 3.66 -14.16
CA ASP A 110 -4.80 4.78 -13.77
C ASP A 110 -5.31 6.07 -14.45
N ARG A 111 -4.60 7.18 -14.33
CA ARG A 111 -4.94 8.42 -15.04
C ARG A 111 -4.62 8.29 -16.53
N ALA A 112 -5.60 8.65 -17.36
CA ALA A 112 -5.50 8.70 -18.80
C ALA A 112 -5.92 10.08 -19.32
N PRO A 113 -5.28 10.58 -20.39
CA PRO A 113 -5.65 11.84 -21.02
C PRO A 113 -7.04 11.74 -21.66
N ILE A 114 -7.87 12.77 -21.44
CA ILE A 114 -9.10 13.00 -22.19
C ILE A 114 -8.76 13.86 -23.40
N PHE A 115 -9.20 13.42 -24.58
CA PHE A 115 -8.98 14.13 -25.84
C PHE A 115 -10.23 14.92 -26.25
N GLY A 116 -10.06 16.22 -26.50
CA GLY A 116 -11.08 17.08 -27.10
C GLY A 116 -10.67 17.54 -28.50
N PRO A 117 -11.52 18.32 -29.19
CA PRO A 117 -11.16 18.96 -30.46
C PRO A 117 -9.90 19.83 -30.25
N GLY A 118 -8.75 19.39 -30.78
CA GLY A 118 -7.47 20.09 -30.63
C GLY A 118 -6.39 19.36 -29.80
N GLY A 119 -6.69 18.22 -29.17
CA GLY A 119 -5.70 17.40 -28.44
C GLY A 119 -6.12 17.02 -27.02
N SER A 120 -5.17 16.60 -26.18
CA SER A 120 -5.42 16.25 -24.78
C SER A 120 -5.76 17.50 -23.95
N VAL A 121 -6.87 17.46 -23.21
CA VAL A 121 -7.42 18.63 -22.49
C VAL A 121 -7.51 18.45 -20.97
N ALA A 122 -7.54 17.20 -20.47
CA ALA A 122 -7.62 16.89 -19.04
C ALA A 122 -7.13 15.46 -18.76
N ASP A 123 -7.02 15.07 -17.48
CA ASP A 123 -6.96 13.66 -17.08
C ASP A 123 -8.26 13.21 -16.43
N ALA A 124 -8.61 11.96 -16.66
CA ALA A 124 -9.57 11.22 -15.86
C ALA A 124 -9.02 9.84 -15.49
N PRO A 125 -9.59 9.17 -14.47
CA PRO A 125 -9.41 7.74 -14.32
C PRO A 125 -9.79 7.01 -15.63
N GLY A 126 -8.99 6.03 -16.03
CA GLY A 126 -9.20 5.28 -17.27
C GLY A 126 -8.48 3.95 -17.26
N ASN A 127 -8.97 3.01 -18.09
CA ASN A 127 -8.25 1.77 -18.35
C ASN A 127 -7.10 2.04 -19.32
N ILE A 128 -5.86 1.91 -18.86
CA ILE A 128 -4.64 2.20 -19.64
C ILE A 128 -4.05 0.96 -20.34
N GLY A 129 -4.75 -0.17 -20.26
CA GLY A 129 -4.37 -1.42 -20.92
C GLY A 129 -3.67 -2.41 -20.01
N GLU A 130 -2.63 -3.04 -20.52
CA GLU A 130 -1.90 -4.12 -19.85
C GLU A 130 -0.80 -3.60 -18.92
N GLY A 131 -0.39 -4.44 -17.98
CA GLY A 131 0.74 -4.15 -17.12
C GLY A 131 1.19 -5.37 -16.33
N THR A 132 2.34 -5.26 -15.69
CA THR A 132 2.88 -6.30 -14.82
C THR A 132 3.06 -5.77 -13.41
N LYS A 133 2.98 -6.66 -12.42
CA LYS A 133 3.37 -6.35 -11.04
C LYS A 133 4.01 -7.57 -10.40
N ASP A 134 5.15 -7.37 -9.78
CA ASP A 134 5.84 -8.35 -8.95
C ASP A 134 5.78 -7.90 -7.49
N GLU A 135 5.55 -8.85 -6.59
CA GLU A 135 5.52 -8.61 -5.15
C GLU A 135 6.30 -9.68 -4.40
N VAL A 136 7.15 -9.24 -3.48
CA VAL A 136 7.86 -10.09 -2.52
C VAL A 136 7.40 -9.68 -1.13
N GLN A 137 6.77 -10.60 -0.40
CA GLN A 137 6.35 -10.39 0.98
C GLN A 137 7.13 -11.32 1.91
N ALA A 138 7.80 -10.75 2.89
CA ALA A 138 8.50 -11.47 3.94
C ALA A 138 7.85 -11.20 5.30
N SER A 139 7.77 -12.21 6.16
CA SER A 139 7.32 -12.10 7.53
C SER A 139 8.16 -12.96 8.45
N LEU A 140 8.56 -12.42 9.59
CA LEU A 140 9.42 -13.09 10.57
C LEU A 140 8.83 -12.90 11.97
N SER A 141 8.77 -13.98 12.73
CA SER A 141 8.57 -13.99 14.17
C SER A 141 9.75 -14.72 14.79
N LEU A 142 10.55 -13.98 15.55
CA LEU A 142 11.84 -14.43 16.06
C LEU A 142 11.88 -14.29 17.58
N PRO A 143 11.74 -15.39 18.35
CA PRO A 143 12.02 -15.37 19.77
C PRO A 143 13.53 -15.23 20.01
N LEU A 144 13.94 -14.33 20.90
CA LEU A 144 15.34 -13.95 21.07
C LEU A 144 16.07 -14.69 22.20
N ASP A 145 15.48 -15.74 22.76
CA ASP A 145 16.06 -16.55 23.84
C ASP A 145 17.45 -17.10 23.47
N ARG A 146 17.64 -17.49 22.20
CA ARG A 146 18.94 -17.98 21.69
C ARG A 146 20.03 -16.90 21.62
N PHE A 147 19.64 -15.64 21.59
CA PHE A 147 20.55 -14.49 21.59
C PHE A 147 20.80 -13.94 23.00
N ARG A 148 20.44 -14.71 24.05
CA ARG A 148 20.58 -14.32 25.47
C ARG A 148 19.75 -13.09 25.85
N ILE A 149 18.69 -12.80 25.11
CA ILE A 149 17.69 -11.79 25.45
C ILE A 149 16.40 -12.54 25.82
N PRO A 150 16.25 -12.98 27.09
CA PRO A 150 15.12 -13.80 27.50
C PRO A 150 13.82 -13.00 27.44
N ALA A 151 12.73 -13.70 27.12
CA ALA A 151 11.38 -13.14 27.03
C ALA A 151 11.28 -11.94 26.07
N ALA A 152 12.14 -11.91 25.04
CA ALA A 152 12.08 -10.93 23.98
C ALA A 152 11.69 -11.57 22.64
N GLN A 153 10.96 -10.80 21.85
CA GLN A 153 10.49 -11.18 20.53
C GLN A 153 10.73 -10.05 19.54
N LEU A 154 11.21 -10.41 18.36
CA LEU A 154 11.23 -9.54 17.19
C LEU A 154 10.21 -10.07 16.18
N LYS A 155 9.28 -9.20 15.76
CA LYS A 155 8.43 -9.42 14.60
C LYS A 155 8.85 -8.45 13.51
N ALA A 156 8.93 -8.94 12.28
CA ALA A 156 9.22 -8.12 11.12
C ALA A 156 8.28 -8.49 9.97
N GLN A 157 7.82 -7.49 9.24
CA GLN A 157 7.11 -7.67 7.98
C GLN A 157 7.71 -6.73 6.95
N ALA A 158 7.84 -7.20 5.71
CA ALA A 158 8.30 -6.39 4.60
C ALA A 158 7.57 -6.80 3.33
N ILE A 159 7.22 -5.83 2.50
CA ILE A 159 6.63 -6.00 1.19
C ILE A 159 7.40 -5.11 0.21
N TRP A 160 7.95 -5.74 -0.81
CA TRP A 160 8.55 -5.07 -1.94
C TRP A 160 7.67 -5.27 -3.16
N ARG A 161 7.45 -4.21 -3.93
CA ARG A 161 6.60 -4.20 -5.11
C ARG A 161 7.28 -3.50 -6.27
N ARG A 162 7.21 -4.10 -7.45
CA ARG A 162 7.53 -3.45 -8.72
C ARG A 162 6.35 -3.58 -9.65
N SER A 163 6.03 -2.54 -10.40
CA SER A 163 5.04 -2.60 -11.46
C SER A 163 5.53 -1.87 -12.69
N GLU A 164 4.94 -2.24 -13.82
CA GLU A 164 5.21 -1.63 -15.11
C GLU A 164 3.92 -1.56 -15.92
N VAL A 165 3.63 -0.37 -16.45
CA VAL A 165 2.54 -0.08 -17.39
C VAL A 165 3.06 0.89 -18.45
N ILE A 166 2.40 0.93 -19.60
CA ILE A 166 2.67 1.95 -20.61
C ILE A 166 1.93 3.22 -20.25
N ASP A 167 2.64 4.34 -20.14
CA ASP A 167 2.03 5.65 -19.93
C ASP A 167 1.18 6.02 -21.16
N PRO A 168 -0.14 6.23 -21.02
CA PRO A 168 -1.00 6.52 -22.17
C PRO A 168 -0.68 7.86 -22.84
N LEU A 169 0.06 8.74 -22.17
CA LEU A 169 0.49 10.02 -22.73
C LEU A 169 1.85 9.94 -23.42
N THR A 170 2.86 9.39 -22.74
CA THR A 170 4.25 9.39 -23.23
C THR A 170 4.63 8.13 -24.00
N LEU A 171 3.79 7.09 -23.92
CA LEU A 171 4.04 5.74 -24.46
C LEU A 171 5.31 5.06 -23.92
N GLN A 172 5.86 5.58 -22.81
CA GLN A 172 7.02 5.01 -22.14
C GLN A 172 6.60 4.13 -20.95
N PRO A 173 7.39 3.10 -20.61
CA PRO A 173 7.16 2.31 -19.40
C PRO A 173 7.26 3.18 -18.14
N ARG A 174 6.33 2.99 -17.22
CA ARG A 174 6.33 3.61 -15.89
C ARG A 174 5.71 2.67 -14.86
N GLN A 175 5.95 2.96 -13.58
CA GLN A 175 5.20 2.29 -12.52
C GLN A 175 3.74 2.76 -12.50
N ILE A 176 2.85 1.91 -11.99
CA ILE A 176 1.46 2.25 -11.68
C ILE A 176 1.43 3.38 -10.64
N SER A 177 0.55 4.37 -10.85
CA SER A 177 0.42 5.50 -9.92
C SER A 177 0.02 5.04 -8.51
N GLY A 178 0.56 5.70 -7.49
CA GLY A 178 0.23 5.45 -6.08
C GLY A 178 0.75 4.13 -5.52
N LEU A 179 1.41 3.29 -6.33
CA LEU A 179 2.02 2.07 -5.84
C LEU A 179 3.24 2.39 -4.96
N ARG A 180 3.23 1.87 -3.73
CA ARG A 180 4.35 1.95 -2.81
C ARG A 180 5.34 0.82 -3.09
N HIS A 181 6.57 1.20 -3.41
CA HIS A 181 7.62 0.26 -3.81
C HIS A 181 8.12 -0.63 -2.68
N MET A 182 8.21 -0.08 -1.46
CA MET A 182 8.72 -0.79 -0.29
C MET A 182 7.96 -0.33 0.94
N GLU A 183 7.50 -1.33 1.70
CA GLU A 183 6.75 -1.19 2.93
C GLU A 183 7.30 -2.20 3.94
N TRP A 184 7.60 -1.78 5.17
CA TRP A 184 8.08 -2.68 6.21
C TRP A 184 7.81 -2.16 7.60
N ASP A 185 7.65 -3.09 8.54
CA ASP A 185 7.41 -2.82 9.95
C ASP A 185 8.24 -3.77 10.81
N LEU A 186 8.83 -3.24 11.88
CA LEU A 186 9.58 -3.99 12.89
C LEU A 186 8.97 -3.71 14.25
N HIS A 187 8.70 -4.77 14.99
CA HIS A 187 8.17 -4.73 16.34
C HIS A 187 9.05 -5.56 17.26
N PHE A 188 9.78 -4.88 18.13
CA PHE A 188 10.55 -5.51 19.19
C PHE A 188 9.80 -5.36 20.51
N THR A 189 9.68 -6.44 21.27
CA THR A 189 9.18 -6.41 22.65
C THR A 189 10.03 -7.28 23.56
N GLN A 190 10.10 -6.87 24.82
CA GLN A 190 10.68 -7.69 25.88
C GLN A 190 9.87 -7.55 27.17
N ASP A 191 9.52 -8.70 27.74
CA ASP A 191 8.89 -8.78 29.04
C ASP A 191 9.92 -8.94 30.16
N LEU A 192 9.84 -8.08 31.16
CA LEU A 192 10.70 -8.04 32.33
C LEU A 192 9.87 -8.41 33.57
N ALA A 193 9.52 -9.70 33.68
CA ALA A 193 8.62 -10.22 34.71
C ALA A 193 9.03 -9.82 36.15
N LYS A 194 10.34 -9.83 36.46
CA LYS A 194 10.87 -9.41 37.77
C LYS A 194 10.47 -7.98 38.16
N TRP A 195 10.28 -7.12 37.16
CA TRP A 195 9.95 -5.70 37.31
C TRP A 195 8.48 -5.41 37.02
N LYS A 196 7.67 -6.45 36.77
CA LYS A 196 6.27 -6.32 36.29
C LYS A 196 6.14 -5.31 35.14
N SER A 197 7.15 -5.29 34.27
CA SER A 197 7.27 -4.29 33.21
C SER A 197 7.51 -4.97 31.87
N SER A 198 7.18 -4.28 30.79
CA SER A 198 7.60 -4.61 29.44
C SER A 198 8.04 -3.36 28.71
N TRP A 199 8.90 -3.51 27.72
CA TRP A 199 9.29 -2.42 26.85
C TRP A 199 9.39 -2.90 25.41
N GLY A 200 9.34 -1.96 24.48
CA GLY A 200 9.42 -2.28 23.07
C GLY A 200 9.70 -1.10 22.19
N VAL A 201 10.01 -1.42 20.94
CA VAL A 201 10.28 -0.45 19.88
C VAL A 201 9.48 -0.86 18.66
N ASP A 202 8.69 0.08 18.16
CA ASP A 202 8.02 -0.01 16.88
C ASP A 202 8.77 0.85 15.86
N VAL A 203 9.18 0.26 14.75
CA VAL A 203 9.79 0.97 13.62
C VAL A 203 8.95 0.68 12.40
N ASN A 204 8.24 1.68 11.91
CA ASN A 204 7.28 1.51 10.83
C ASN A 204 7.66 2.38 9.63
N ARG A 205 7.75 1.74 8.47
CA ARG A 205 7.93 2.34 7.15
C ARG A 205 6.92 1.71 6.18
N GLY A 206 5.65 2.01 6.42
CA GLY A 206 4.54 1.71 5.51
C GLY A 206 3.78 0.46 5.94
N GLY A 207 2.80 0.64 6.83
CA GLY A 207 1.90 -0.43 7.28
C GLY A 207 0.61 -0.56 6.45
N SER A 208 -0.08 -1.68 6.65
CA SER A 208 -1.20 -2.22 5.86
C SER A 208 -2.59 -1.57 6.07
N ASN A 209 -2.69 -0.47 6.82
CA ASN A 209 -3.95 0.24 7.06
C ASN A 209 -3.95 1.64 6.42
N ALA A 210 -5.11 2.08 5.96
CA ALA A 210 -5.30 3.37 5.30
C ALA A 210 -5.22 4.59 6.26
N ASN A 211 -5.38 4.39 7.57
CA ASN A 211 -5.36 5.45 8.60
C ASN A 211 -3.98 5.68 9.22
N ASP A 212 -2.98 5.05 8.63
CA ASP A 212 -1.82 4.60 9.37
C ASP A 212 -0.66 5.39 8.74
N ALA A 213 -0.39 6.53 9.37
CA ALA A 213 0.51 7.55 8.88
C ALA A 213 1.94 7.01 8.95
N TYR A 214 2.43 6.36 7.89
CA TYR A 214 3.69 5.61 7.88
C TYR A 214 4.64 5.99 6.75
N GLY A 215 5.93 5.66 6.86
CA GLY A 215 6.91 6.03 5.83
C GLY A 215 6.75 5.26 4.52
N TRP A 216 6.64 5.90 3.37
CA TRP A 216 6.55 5.26 2.05
C TRP A 216 7.00 6.22 0.96
N ARG A 217 7.21 5.71 -0.26
CA ARG A 217 7.38 6.55 -1.45
C ARG A 217 6.46 6.03 -2.54
N ASP A 218 5.68 6.93 -3.13
CA ASP A 218 4.93 6.66 -4.35
C ASP A 218 5.12 7.78 -5.37
N ARG A 219 4.65 7.52 -6.59
CA ARG A 219 4.51 8.56 -7.61
C ARG A 219 3.13 8.47 -8.21
N ALA A 220 2.50 9.59 -8.49
CA ALA A 220 1.31 9.69 -9.30
C ALA A 220 1.63 10.41 -10.61
N TYR A 221 1.16 9.86 -11.72
CA TYR A 221 1.37 10.40 -13.06
C TYR A 221 0.06 11.01 -13.55
N ARG A 222 0.08 12.32 -13.84
CA ARG A 222 -1.03 13.09 -14.43
C ARG A 222 -0.57 13.69 -15.76
N LEU A 223 -1.47 14.23 -16.57
CA LEU A 223 -1.27 14.88 -17.86
C LEU A 223 -0.11 15.87 -17.83
N SER A 224 -0.14 16.80 -16.87
CA SER A 224 0.81 17.92 -16.75
C SER A 224 1.59 17.91 -15.43
N GLU A 225 1.52 16.83 -14.65
CA GLU A 225 2.15 16.78 -13.34
C GLU A 225 2.65 15.37 -13.02
N ILE A 226 3.86 15.28 -12.42
CA ILE A 226 4.28 14.10 -11.67
C ILE A 226 4.38 14.48 -10.20
N GLU A 227 3.60 13.82 -9.36
CA GLU A 227 3.64 14.01 -7.92
C GLU A 227 4.42 12.85 -7.28
N THR A 228 5.49 13.15 -6.56
CA THR A 228 6.20 12.20 -5.70
C THR A 228 5.92 12.55 -4.25
N ARG A 229 5.37 11.59 -3.51
CA ARG A 229 5.18 11.73 -2.07
C ARG A 229 6.14 10.77 -1.37
N LYS A 230 6.81 11.28 -0.34
CA LYS A 230 7.72 10.53 0.49
C LYS A 230 7.40 10.80 1.94
N LEU A 231 7.28 9.74 2.71
CA LEU A 231 7.08 9.79 4.15
C LEU A 231 8.23 9.02 4.79
N ASP A 232 8.89 9.62 5.78
CA ASP A 232 10.07 8.99 6.41
C ASP A 232 9.69 7.97 7.50
N THR A 233 10.69 7.34 8.11
CA THR A 233 10.44 6.27 9.08
C THR A 233 9.87 6.83 10.38
N TRP A 234 8.86 6.16 10.94
CA TRP A 234 8.29 6.48 12.25
C TRP A 234 8.81 5.49 13.30
N VAL A 235 9.35 6.01 14.39
CA VAL A 235 9.84 5.20 15.51
C VAL A 235 9.06 5.55 16.77
N THR A 236 8.51 4.53 17.42
CA THR A 236 7.88 4.65 18.75
C THR A 236 8.64 3.76 19.74
N LEU A 237 9.16 4.37 20.80
CA LEU A 237 9.65 3.65 21.97
C LEU A 237 8.53 3.60 23.00
N PHE A 238 8.26 2.45 23.60
CA PHE A 238 7.26 2.34 24.65
C PHE A 238 7.72 1.49 25.82
N GLY A 239 7.16 1.78 26.98
CA GLY A 239 7.29 0.99 28.21
C GLY A 239 5.95 0.89 28.92
N GLU A 240 5.64 -0.29 29.44
CA GLU A 240 4.46 -0.54 30.24
C GLU A 240 4.85 -1.13 31.60
N TYR A 241 4.28 -0.60 32.66
CA TYR A 241 4.46 -1.04 34.03
C TYR A 241 3.11 -1.47 34.62
N LYS A 242 3.07 -2.66 35.21
CA LYS A 242 1.88 -3.25 35.84
C LYS A 242 2.12 -3.49 37.33
N PRO A 243 2.02 -2.45 38.18
CA PRO A 243 2.27 -2.59 39.61
C PRO A 243 1.32 -3.61 40.28
N LYS A 244 0.07 -3.66 39.80
CA LYS A 244 -0.99 -4.57 40.24
C LYS A 244 -1.65 -5.25 39.03
N PRO A 245 -2.33 -6.39 39.20
CA PRO A 245 -3.04 -7.06 38.10
C PRO A 245 -4.13 -6.20 37.46
N ASP A 246 -4.71 -5.27 38.22
CA ASP A 246 -5.79 -4.39 37.82
C ASP A 246 -5.32 -3.00 37.34
N LEU A 247 -4.02 -2.70 37.35
CA LEU A 247 -3.48 -1.38 37.04
C LEU A 247 -2.31 -1.48 36.07
N SER A 248 -2.38 -0.77 34.94
CA SER A 248 -1.26 -0.59 34.02
C SER A 248 -1.00 0.89 33.71
N VAL A 249 0.29 1.22 33.61
CA VAL A 249 0.79 2.54 33.21
C VAL A 249 1.69 2.35 32.01
N ARG A 250 1.38 3.01 30.90
CA ARG A 250 2.13 2.92 29.65
C ARG A 250 2.59 4.30 29.20
N LEU A 251 3.87 4.43 28.91
CA LEU A 251 4.49 5.62 28.33
C LEU A 251 4.96 5.29 26.92
N GLU A 252 4.64 6.15 25.96
CA GLU A 252 5.07 6.03 24.58
C GLU A 252 5.75 7.34 24.16
N LEU A 253 6.97 7.22 23.64
CA LEU A 253 7.69 8.27 22.95
C LEU A 253 7.55 8.02 21.45
N MET A 254 6.63 8.77 20.83
CA MET A 254 6.24 8.64 19.44
C MET A 254 7.06 9.60 18.57
N ASN A 255 7.26 9.20 17.31
CA ASN A 255 7.99 10.00 16.31
C ASN A 255 9.41 10.36 16.75
N LEU A 256 10.15 9.43 17.34
CA LEU A 256 11.50 9.67 17.86
C LEU A 256 12.45 10.26 16.79
N THR A 257 12.22 9.88 15.52
CA THR A 257 12.95 10.28 14.33
C THR A 257 12.54 11.65 13.75
N GLU A 258 11.54 12.33 14.32
CA GLU A 258 11.03 13.61 13.81
C GLU A 258 10.71 13.55 12.31
N ARG A 259 9.87 12.59 11.96
CA ARG A 259 9.55 12.26 10.57
C ARG A 259 9.12 13.50 9.77
N SER A 260 9.66 13.61 8.56
CA SER A 260 9.18 14.48 7.47
C SER A 260 8.21 13.77 6.52
N ALA A 261 7.18 14.49 6.09
CA ALA A 261 6.41 14.23 4.88
C ALA A 261 6.82 15.21 3.79
N GLN A 262 7.48 14.68 2.76
CA GLN A 262 7.87 15.43 1.59
C GLN A 262 6.90 15.18 0.45
N ARG A 263 6.45 16.24 -0.21
CA ARG A 263 5.72 16.20 -1.47
C ARG A 263 6.50 17.01 -2.49
N THR A 264 6.87 16.38 -3.59
CA THR A 264 7.53 17.01 -4.74
C THR A 264 6.60 16.92 -5.94
N ARG A 265 6.28 18.06 -6.56
CA ARG A 265 5.49 18.11 -7.79
C ARG A 265 6.35 18.66 -8.91
N GLU A 266 6.48 17.89 -9.97
CA GLU A 266 7.08 18.35 -11.22
C GLU A 266 5.93 18.79 -12.12
N VAL A 267 5.75 20.11 -12.28
CA VAL A 267 4.61 20.70 -13.00
C VAL A 267 5.08 21.21 -14.36
N TYR A 268 4.39 20.78 -15.42
CA TYR A 268 4.70 21.07 -16.80
C TYR A 268 3.76 22.17 -17.32
N ALA A 269 4.20 22.95 -18.31
CA ALA A 269 3.39 24.02 -18.91
C ALA A 269 2.15 23.52 -19.67
N GLY A 270 2.03 22.21 -19.85
CA GLY A 270 0.98 21.50 -20.56
C GLY A 270 1.23 19.98 -20.47
N PRO A 271 0.76 19.17 -21.43
CA PRO A 271 1.01 17.73 -21.46
C PRO A 271 2.51 17.38 -21.39
N ARG A 272 2.87 16.43 -20.51
CA ARG A 272 4.26 16.00 -20.23
C ARG A 272 5.05 15.49 -21.44
N ASP A 273 4.37 15.04 -22.50
CA ASP A 273 4.99 14.54 -23.73
C ASP A 273 5.48 15.67 -24.65
N ARG A 274 4.92 16.89 -24.54
CA ARG A 274 5.16 17.99 -25.49
C ARG A 274 5.61 19.30 -24.83
N SER A 275 5.43 19.43 -23.53
CA SER A 275 5.63 20.68 -22.80
C SER A 275 6.87 20.59 -21.92
N ALA A 276 7.59 21.70 -21.79
CA ALA A 276 8.70 21.79 -20.85
C ALA A 276 8.21 21.79 -19.39
N LEU A 277 9.07 21.35 -18.48
CA LEU A 277 8.88 21.52 -17.03
C LEU A 277 8.80 23.03 -16.72
N ALA A 278 7.69 23.46 -16.13
CA ALA A 278 7.47 24.85 -15.76
C ALA A 278 8.11 25.17 -14.39
N TYR A 279 7.84 24.33 -13.38
CA TYR A 279 8.44 24.46 -12.06
C TYR A 279 8.41 23.15 -11.27
N THR A 280 9.22 23.11 -10.21
CA THR A 280 9.18 22.04 -9.19
C THR A 280 8.75 22.64 -7.86
N ASP A 281 7.62 22.16 -7.32
CA ASP A 281 7.13 22.54 -5.99
C ASP A 281 7.54 21.47 -4.98
N VAL A 282 8.28 21.86 -3.94
CA VAL A 282 8.74 20.98 -2.86
C VAL A 282 8.15 21.47 -1.56
N ARG A 283 7.32 20.63 -0.94
CA ARG A 283 6.77 20.84 0.40
C ARG A 283 7.33 19.82 1.35
N ASP A 284 7.93 20.26 2.45
CA ASP A 284 8.39 19.43 3.57
C ASP A 284 7.57 19.78 4.82
N LEU A 285 6.80 18.82 5.32
CA LEU A 285 6.02 18.91 6.55
C LEU A 285 6.71 18.08 7.63
N ARG A 286 7.10 18.72 8.72
CA ARG A 286 7.76 18.05 9.84
C ARG A 286 6.83 17.99 11.04
N TRP A 287 6.81 16.84 11.69
CA TRP A 287 6.16 16.67 12.98
C TRP A 287 7.23 16.49 14.06
N GLY A 288 7.03 17.15 15.20
CA GLY A 288 7.87 16.95 16.36
C GLY A 288 7.65 15.60 17.03
N ARG A 289 8.49 15.31 18.01
CA ARG A 289 8.32 14.18 18.93
C ARG A 289 7.07 14.38 19.77
N MET A 290 6.38 13.28 20.09
CA MET A 290 5.19 13.31 20.93
C MET A 290 5.33 12.30 22.05
N TRP A 291 4.72 12.61 23.19
CA TRP A 291 4.68 11.71 24.34
C TRP A 291 3.23 11.37 24.65
N ASN A 292 2.96 10.11 24.93
CA ASN A 292 1.64 9.63 25.31
C ASN A 292 1.75 8.86 26.63
N LEU A 293 0.95 9.25 27.62
CA LEU A 293 0.82 8.56 28.89
C LEU A 293 -0.58 7.96 29.00
N ARG A 294 -0.66 6.66 29.20
CA ARG A 294 -1.92 5.93 29.37
C ARG A 294 -1.92 5.21 30.71
N ILE A 295 -2.96 5.45 31.51
CA ILE A 295 -3.21 4.73 32.75
C ILE A 295 -4.51 3.96 32.60
N ARG A 296 -4.49 2.64 32.82
CA ARG A 296 -5.68 1.78 32.74
C ARG A 296 -5.88 1.09 34.09
N LYS A 297 -7.11 1.18 34.61
CA LYS A 297 -7.55 0.41 35.76
C LYS A 297 -8.76 -0.45 35.38
N SER A 298 -8.72 -1.74 35.67
CA SER A 298 -9.88 -2.65 35.56
C SER A 298 -10.54 -2.81 36.93
N PHE A 299 -11.86 -2.99 36.96
CA PHE A 299 -12.65 -3.21 38.17
C PHE A 299 -13.22 -4.62 38.18
#